data_AF-A0A5Q8CKP4-F1
#
_entry.id   AF-A0A5Q8CKP4-F1
#
_cell.length_a   1.000
_cell.length_b   1.000
_cell.length_c   1.000
_cell.angle_alpha   90.00
_cell.angle_beta   90.00
_cell.angle_gamma   90.00
#
_symmetry.space_group_name_H-M   'P 1'
#
loop_
_entity.id
_entity.type
_entity.pdbx_description
1 polymer ?
#
loop_
_entity_poly.entity_id
_entity_poly.type
_entity_poly.pdbx_seq_one_letter_code
_entity_poly.pdbx_strand_id
1 'polypeptide(L)'
;MFSALGYIPFRDLFHKFQMTDLNTNVSRGSTDIFRSIPPESVPRLLREASPADLVEGSLLESIARDAYLCSPAGAVLKFDLRSALEYVDFWDFTVFDVMRMEDEHPNCEAMPEHFYLKYNLIRYPFDDLTRDMNGDKQGPLHFLETSGLEFQNSKFALFHDRVGYTISFDAFDFIRRAHNFIGDAEFLPLKDVLVPFCGWSICVKEDYAREQWLADYRKAFATRGHASTEPSAGRPAIIRRKTKEAYEALFPQGHKGKPWLAVLRLVNQRTGYSASVDTLKRAIRASY
;
A
#
# COMPACT_ATOMS: atom_id res chain seq x y z
N MET A 1 9.31 -18.09 14.10
CA MET A 1 8.06 -17.39 14.40
C MET A 1 7.40 -18.04 15.59
N PHE A 2 6.58 -17.30 16.30
CA PHE A 2 6.02 -17.71 17.58
C PHE A 2 4.55 -17.32 17.61
N SER A 3 3.73 -18.19 18.20
CA SER A 3 2.36 -17.90 18.57
C SER A 3 2.07 -18.54 19.93
N ALA A 4 1.14 -17.95 20.65
CA ALA A 4 0.56 -18.61 21.82
C ALA A 4 -0.35 -19.77 21.38
N LEU A 5 -0.61 -20.70 22.30
CA LEU A 5 -1.57 -21.79 22.06
C LEU A 5 -2.94 -21.22 21.66
N GLY A 6 -3.53 -21.80 20.62
CA GLY A 6 -4.82 -21.33 20.05
C GLY A 6 -4.70 -20.16 19.07
N TYR A 7 -3.46 -19.75 18.72
CA TYR A 7 -3.20 -18.71 17.72
C TYR A 7 -2.30 -19.24 16.60
N ILE A 8 -2.60 -18.81 15.37
CA ILE A 8 -1.84 -19.16 14.17
C ILE A 8 -1.11 -17.90 13.69
N PRO A 9 0.23 -17.94 13.50
CA PRO A 9 0.96 -16.87 12.83
C PRO A 9 0.39 -16.60 11.45
N PHE A 10 0.24 -15.33 11.10
CA PHE A 10 -0.34 -14.94 9.83
C PHE A 10 0.50 -15.45 8.63
N ARG A 11 1.82 -15.56 8.78
CA ARG A 11 2.68 -16.22 7.77
C ARG A 11 2.30 -17.69 7.55
N ASP A 12 1.90 -18.44 8.58
CA ASP A 12 1.50 -19.84 8.40
C ASP A 12 0.15 -19.93 7.68
N LEU A 13 -0.75 -18.98 7.97
CA LEU A 13 -2.01 -18.82 7.25
C LEU A 13 -1.74 -18.50 5.77
N PHE A 14 -0.79 -17.60 5.51
CA PHE A 14 -0.34 -17.23 4.17
C PHE A 14 0.29 -18.41 3.43
N HIS A 15 1.21 -19.14 4.04
CA HIS A 15 1.85 -20.30 3.43
C HIS A 15 0.87 -21.44 3.13
N LYS A 16 -0.10 -21.70 4.02
CA LYS A 16 -1.17 -22.67 3.75
C LYS A 16 -1.98 -22.31 2.50
N PHE A 17 -2.08 -21.02 2.18
CA PHE A 17 -2.76 -20.51 1.00
C PHE A 17 -1.87 -20.48 -0.26
N GLN A 18 -0.56 -20.28 -0.08
CA GLN A 18 0.42 -20.16 -1.18
C GLN A 18 0.57 -21.41 -2.07
N MET A 19 0.20 -22.61 -1.59
CA MET A 19 0.56 -23.84 -2.31
C MET A 19 -0.30 -24.17 -3.54
N THR A 20 -1.48 -23.56 -3.72
CA THR A 20 -2.35 -23.81 -4.91
C THR A 20 -3.31 -22.65 -5.23
N ASP A 21 -3.92 -22.05 -4.19
CA ASP A 21 -4.93 -21.01 -4.38
C ASP A 21 -4.32 -19.63 -4.63
N LEU A 22 -3.11 -19.34 -4.13
CA LEU A 22 -2.48 -18.04 -4.37
C LEU A 22 -2.07 -17.89 -5.83
N ASN A 23 -1.47 -18.90 -6.48
CA ASN A 23 -1.18 -18.82 -7.92
C ASN A 23 -2.47 -18.63 -8.73
N THR A 24 -3.51 -19.40 -8.42
CA THR A 24 -4.80 -19.28 -9.13
C THR A 24 -5.47 -17.92 -8.90
N ASN A 25 -5.45 -17.38 -7.68
CA ASN A 25 -6.08 -16.10 -7.35
C ASN A 25 -5.20 -14.89 -7.70
N VAL A 26 -3.87 -14.99 -7.65
CA VAL A 26 -2.94 -14.00 -8.20
C VAL A 26 -3.16 -13.93 -9.70
N SER A 27 -3.09 -15.05 -10.43
CA SER A 27 -3.31 -15.06 -11.87
C SER A 27 -4.73 -14.58 -12.21
N ARG A 28 -5.77 -15.06 -11.53
CA ARG A 28 -7.16 -14.60 -11.78
C ARG A 28 -7.38 -13.14 -11.40
N GLY A 29 -6.86 -12.69 -10.26
CA GLY A 29 -6.96 -11.31 -9.80
C GLY A 29 -6.20 -10.34 -10.69
N SER A 30 -4.97 -10.69 -11.06
CA SER A 30 -4.19 -9.97 -12.08
C SER A 30 -5.02 -9.88 -13.35
N THR A 31 -5.53 -11.01 -13.83
CA THR A 31 -6.31 -11.09 -15.06
C THR A 31 -7.54 -10.20 -15.01
N ASP A 32 -8.34 -10.27 -13.94
CA ASP A 32 -9.59 -9.51 -13.82
C ASP A 32 -9.32 -8.01 -13.69
N ILE A 33 -8.31 -7.64 -12.90
CA ILE A 33 -7.91 -6.23 -12.71
C ILE A 33 -7.33 -5.66 -14.00
N PHE A 34 -6.37 -6.35 -14.65
CA PHE A 34 -5.78 -5.87 -15.90
C PHE A 34 -6.77 -5.88 -17.07
N ARG A 35 -7.75 -6.77 -17.11
CA ARG A 35 -8.84 -6.73 -18.11
C ARG A 35 -9.80 -5.55 -17.89
N SER A 36 -9.95 -5.11 -16.65
CA SER A 36 -10.84 -3.98 -16.31
C SER A 36 -10.20 -2.61 -16.55
N ILE A 37 -8.88 -2.56 -16.72
CA ILE A 37 -8.10 -1.33 -16.85
C ILE A 37 -7.78 -1.10 -18.32
N PRO A 38 -7.90 0.14 -18.85
CA PRO A 38 -7.46 0.45 -20.20
C PRO A 38 -5.98 0.06 -20.40
N PRO A 39 -5.60 -0.61 -21.51
CA PRO A 39 -4.24 -1.12 -21.71
C PRO A 39 -3.13 -0.09 -21.47
N GLU A 40 -3.36 1.16 -21.86
CA GLU A 40 -2.43 2.29 -21.66
C GLU A 40 -2.23 2.68 -20.19
N SER A 41 -3.14 2.29 -19.31
CA SER A 41 -3.09 2.55 -17.87
C SER A 41 -2.43 1.42 -17.06
N VAL A 42 -2.19 0.27 -17.69
CA VAL A 42 -1.59 -0.90 -17.03
C VAL A 42 -0.15 -0.64 -16.53
N PRO A 43 0.77 -0.01 -17.29
CA PRO A 43 2.11 0.31 -16.78
C PRO A 43 2.04 1.19 -15.53
N ARG A 44 1.11 2.14 -15.53
CA ARG A 44 0.90 3.03 -14.39
C ARG A 44 0.37 2.26 -13.17
N LEU A 45 -0.57 1.34 -13.34
CA LEU A 45 -1.02 0.51 -12.22
C LEU A 45 0.14 -0.29 -11.63
N LEU A 46 0.96 -0.91 -12.47
CA LEU A 46 2.12 -1.69 -12.02
C LEU A 46 3.15 -0.85 -11.27
N ARG A 47 3.24 0.45 -11.60
CA ARG A 47 4.01 1.41 -10.82
C ARG A 47 3.47 1.56 -9.41
N GLU A 48 2.16 1.57 -9.28
CA GLU A 48 1.45 1.87 -8.06
C GLU A 48 1.21 0.62 -7.19
N ALA A 49 1.03 -0.58 -7.76
CA ALA A 49 0.83 -1.86 -7.06
C ALA A 49 1.04 -3.08 -7.96
N SER A 50 1.70 -4.13 -7.45
CA SER A 50 1.72 -5.43 -8.12
C SER A 50 0.52 -6.31 -7.72
N PRO A 51 0.23 -7.38 -8.48
CA PRO A 51 -0.76 -8.38 -8.06
C PRO A 51 -0.49 -8.99 -6.68
N ALA A 52 0.77 -9.26 -6.35
CA ALA A 52 1.15 -9.74 -5.02
C ALA A 52 0.80 -8.73 -3.92
N ASP A 53 0.96 -7.42 -4.17
CA ASP A 53 0.54 -6.38 -3.22
C ASP A 53 -0.97 -6.35 -2.99
N LEU A 54 -1.74 -6.60 -4.06
CA LEU A 54 -3.21 -6.64 -3.98
C LEU A 54 -3.71 -7.85 -3.20
N VAL A 55 -3.07 -9.00 -3.40
CA VAL A 55 -3.34 -10.23 -2.65
C VAL A 55 -2.94 -10.06 -1.18
N GLU A 56 -1.73 -9.59 -0.90
CA GLU A 56 -1.27 -9.27 0.46
C GLU A 56 -2.25 -8.31 1.15
N GLY A 57 -2.69 -7.27 0.45
CA GLY A 57 -3.62 -6.32 1.03
C GLY A 57 -4.98 -6.92 1.35
N SER A 58 -5.50 -7.78 0.48
CA SER A 58 -6.74 -8.52 0.73
C SER A 58 -6.61 -9.47 1.92
N LEU A 59 -5.45 -10.10 2.08
CA LEU A 59 -5.16 -10.97 3.20
C LEU A 59 -5.11 -10.18 4.51
N LEU A 60 -4.40 -9.05 4.55
CA LEU A 60 -4.34 -8.18 5.73
C LEU A 60 -5.72 -7.63 6.09
N GLU A 61 -6.51 -7.20 5.09
CA GLU A 61 -7.89 -6.76 5.29
C GLU A 61 -8.79 -7.87 5.84
N SER A 62 -8.64 -9.09 5.36
CA SER A 62 -9.46 -10.23 5.80
C SER A 62 -9.32 -10.48 7.30
N ILE A 63 -8.11 -10.30 7.83
CA ILE A 63 -7.84 -10.50 9.26
C ILE A 63 -7.97 -9.22 10.08
N ALA A 64 -8.32 -8.08 9.47
CA ALA A 64 -8.09 -6.78 10.10
C ALA A 64 -8.86 -6.58 11.41
N ARG A 65 -10.02 -7.24 11.55
CA ARG A 65 -10.84 -7.25 12.78
C ARG A 65 -10.44 -8.33 13.76
N ASP A 66 -9.78 -9.38 13.28
CA ASP A 66 -9.48 -10.61 14.01
C ASP A 66 -7.96 -10.85 14.21
N ALA A 67 -7.17 -9.81 13.99
CA ALA A 67 -5.74 -9.79 14.24
C ALA A 67 -5.39 -9.67 15.73
N TYR A 68 -4.25 -10.28 16.08
CA TYR A 68 -3.62 -10.27 17.41
C TYR A 68 -2.11 -10.14 17.23
N LEU A 69 -1.42 -9.60 18.23
CA LEU A 69 0.04 -9.65 18.32
C LEU A 69 0.44 -10.71 19.34
N CYS A 70 1.32 -11.62 18.95
CA CYS A 70 1.92 -12.62 19.82
C CYS A 70 3.41 -12.34 20.05
N SER A 71 3.77 -12.19 21.32
CA SER A 71 5.18 -12.03 21.71
C SER A 71 5.93 -13.36 21.63
N PRO A 72 7.27 -13.33 21.55
CA PRO A 72 8.10 -14.52 21.72
C PRO A 72 7.88 -15.26 23.06
N ALA A 73 7.45 -14.53 24.10
CA ALA A 73 7.18 -15.07 25.42
C ALA A 73 5.75 -15.61 25.60
N GLY A 74 4.91 -15.59 24.55
CA GLY A 74 3.55 -16.11 24.58
C GLY A 74 2.48 -15.13 25.08
N ALA A 75 2.83 -13.87 25.42
CA ALA A 75 1.85 -12.82 25.64
C ALA A 75 1.07 -12.52 24.35
N VAL A 76 -0.23 -12.25 24.49
CA VAL A 76 -1.15 -11.98 23.38
C VAL A 76 -1.86 -10.66 23.60
N LEU A 77 -1.91 -9.84 22.55
CA LEU A 77 -2.63 -8.57 22.54
C LEU A 77 -3.59 -8.52 21.36
N LYS A 78 -4.80 -8.03 21.60
CA LYS A 78 -5.72 -7.74 20.50
C LYS A 78 -5.17 -6.58 19.68
N PHE A 79 -5.14 -6.72 18.36
CA PHE A 79 -4.63 -5.71 17.46
C PHE A 79 -5.69 -5.32 16.44
N ASP A 80 -6.12 -4.05 16.50
CA ASP A 80 -6.98 -3.50 15.45
C ASP A 80 -6.11 -3.09 14.27
N LEU A 81 -5.87 -4.06 13.38
CA LEU A 81 -5.02 -3.86 12.21
C LEU A 81 -5.63 -2.82 11.25
N ARG A 82 -6.95 -2.57 11.29
CA ARG A 82 -7.57 -1.52 10.46
C ARG A 82 -6.96 -0.16 10.71
N SER A 83 -6.76 0.19 11.98
CA SER A 83 -6.15 1.48 12.35
C SER A 83 -4.74 1.59 11.81
N ALA A 84 -3.95 0.51 11.83
CA ALA A 84 -2.62 0.52 11.22
C ALA A 84 -2.69 0.66 9.69
N LEU A 85 -3.61 -0.06 9.05
CA LEU A 85 -3.84 0.02 7.60
C LEU A 85 -4.37 1.40 7.15
N GLU A 86 -5.04 2.17 8.00
CA GLU A 86 -5.45 3.55 7.70
C GLU A 86 -4.26 4.52 7.60
N TYR A 87 -3.15 4.27 8.30
CA TYR A 87 -1.92 5.07 8.19
C TYR A 87 -1.06 4.68 6.99
N VAL A 88 -1.27 3.48 6.46
CA VAL A 88 -0.63 3.03 5.22
C VAL A 88 -1.69 3.16 4.15
N ASP A 89 -1.97 4.40 3.73
CA ASP A 89 -2.69 4.57 2.47
C ASP A 89 -1.93 3.72 1.46
N PHE A 90 -2.64 2.82 0.79
CA PHE A 90 -2.05 1.60 0.22
C PHE A 90 -0.95 1.89 -0.82
N TRP A 91 -0.62 3.14 -1.11
CA TRP A 91 0.03 3.65 -2.32
C TRP A 91 1.37 4.35 -2.09
N ASP A 92 1.81 4.58 -0.85
CA ASP A 92 2.70 5.74 -0.63
C ASP A 92 4.21 5.47 -0.65
N PHE A 93 4.66 4.21 -0.62
CA PHE A 93 6.08 3.93 -0.87
C PHE A 93 6.30 2.68 -1.71
N THR A 94 6.60 2.93 -2.98
CA THR A 94 6.82 1.92 -4.00
C THR A 94 8.31 1.75 -4.30
N VAL A 95 8.60 0.67 -4.99
CA VAL A 95 9.91 0.38 -5.53
C VAL A 95 10.43 1.45 -6.49
N PHE A 96 9.52 2.10 -7.21
CA PHE A 96 9.83 3.20 -8.11
C PHE A 96 10.21 4.48 -7.36
N ASP A 97 9.68 4.68 -6.16
CA ASP A 97 10.09 5.80 -5.31
C ASP A 97 11.55 5.64 -4.88
N VAL A 98 11.97 4.42 -4.54
CA VAL A 98 13.38 4.12 -4.24
C VAL A 98 14.28 4.35 -5.45
N MET A 99 13.89 3.87 -6.65
CA MET A 99 14.69 4.08 -7.86
C MET A 99 14.89 5.57 -8.15
N ARG A 100 13.79 6.33 -8.11
CA ARG A 100 13.85 7.78 -8.29
C ARG A 100 14.75 8.44 -7.25
N MET A 101 14.76 7.95 -6.01
CA MET A 101 15.66 8.45 -4.97
C MET A 101 17.13 8.15 -5.26
N GLU A 102 17.47 6.94 -5.72
CA GLU A 102 18.84 6.61 -6.12
C GLU A 102 19.31 7.49 -7.28
N ASP A 103 18.44 7.77 -8.26
CA ASP A 103 18.72 8.64 -9.40
C ASP A 103 18.89 10.12 -9.00
N GLU A 104 18.00 10.64 -8.14
CA GLU A 104 18.00 12.04 -7.69
C GLU A 104 19.08 12.32 -6.64
N HIS A 105 19.49 11.29 -5.89
CA HIS A 105 20.44 11.39 -4.78
C HIS A 105 21.49 10.27 -4.82
N PRO A 106 22.51 10.37 -5.69
CA PRO A 106 23.54 9.32 -5.84
C PRO A 106 24.43 9.09 -4.60
N ASN A 107 24.31 9.94 -3.57
CA ASN A 107 24.98 9.77 -2.26
C ASN A 107 24.05 9.18 -1.18
N CYS A 108 22.86 8.71 -1.54
CA CYS A 108 21.94 8.07 -0.61
C CYS A 108 22.56 6.79 -0.02
N GLU A 109 22.17 6.44 1.21
CA GLU A 109 22.55 5.17 1.83
C GLU A 109 22.15 4.03 0.89
N ALA A 110 23.12 3.17 0.52
CA ALA A 110 22.85 2.05 -0.36
C ALA A 110 21.71 1.21 0.24
N MET A 111 20.76 0.81 -0.60
CA MET A 111 19.61 0.06 -0.11
C MET A 111 20.08 -1.25 0.54
N PRO A 112 19.60 -1.60 1.75
CA PRO A 112 19.94 -2.87 2.36
C PRO A 112 19.68 -4.07 1.44
N GLU A 113 20.60 -5.03 1.41
CA GLU A 113 20.52 -6.22 0.53
C GLU A 113 19.22 -7.02 0.70
N HIS A 114 18.68 -7.06 1.92
CA HIS A 114 17.41 -7.74 2.21
C HIS A 114 16.19 -7.03 1.60
N PHE A 115 16.31 -5.75 1.22
CA PHE A 115 15.35 -5.06 0.38
C PHE A 115 15.61 -5.31 -1.12
N TYR A 116 16.87 -5.50 -1.54
CA TYR A 116 17.21 -5.88 -2.93
C TYR A 116 16.57 -7.21 -3.38
N LEU A 117 16.33 -8.16 -2.47
CA LEU A 117 15.58 -9.39 -2.81
C LEU A 117 14.09 -9.13 -3.08
N LYS A 118 13.53 -8.07 -2.48
CA LYS A 118 12.16 -7.56 -2.76
C LYS A 118 12.14 -6.70 -4.04
N TYR A 119 13.30 -6.60 -4.71
CA TYR A 119 13.66 -5.65 -5.76
C TYR A 119 13.96 -6.38 -7.09
N ASN A 120 13.31 -7.52 -7.38
CA ASN A 120 13.52 -8.21 -8.65
C ASN A 120 12.66 -7.65 -9.80
N LEU A 121 11.75 -6.72 -9.51
CA LEU A 121 11.04 -5.89 -10.50
C LEU A 121 11.94 -4.83 -11.17
N ILE A 122 13.05 -4.42 -10.54
CA ILE A 122 13.76 -3.15 -10.84
C ILE A 122 14.75 -3.23 -12.00
N ARG A 123 15.09 -4.43 -12.47
CA ARG A 123 15.98 -4.49 -13.63
C ARG A 123 15.29 -4.26 -14.96
N TYR A 124 13.98 -4.03 -14.96
CA TYR A 124 13.24 -3.62 -16.14
C TYR A 124 12.98 -2.11 -16.09
N PRO A 125 13.71 -1.28 -16.85
CA PRO A 125 13.47 0.15 -16.90
C PRO A 125 12.01 0.45 -17.25
N PHE A 126 11.38 1.44 -16.63
CA PHE A 126 9.96 1.73 -16.83
C PHE A 126 9.62 2.09 -18.30
N ASP A 127 10.55 2.76 -18.98
CA ASP A 127 10.41 3.08 -20.41
C ASP A 127 10.48 1.82 -21.26
N ASP A 128 11.33 0.85 -20.88
CA ASP A 128 11.38 -0.46 -21.50
C ASP A 128 10.10 -1.26 -21.18
N LEU A 129 9.60 -1.21 -19.93
CA LEU A 129 8.33 -1.84 -19.53
C LEU A 129 7.17 -1.32 -20.39
N THR A 130 7.10 0.00 -20.55
CA THR A 130 6.07 0.66 -21.35
C THR A 130 6.23 0.30 -22.83
N ARG A 131 7.45 0.34 -23.38
CA ARG A 131 7.74 -0.02 -24.77
C ARG A 131 7.36 -1.48 -25.03
N ASP A 132 7.77 -2.38 -24.17
CA ASP A 132 7.67 -3.81 -24.40
C ASP A 132 6.25 -4.31 -24.12
N MET A 133 5.54 -3.74 -23.13
CA MET A 133 4.09 -3.96 -22.99
C MET A 133 3.27 -3.43 -24.18
N ASN A 134 3.67 -2.29 -24.76
CA ASN A 134 3.00 -1.75 -25.95
C ASN A 134 3.40 -2.48 -27.25
N GLY A 135 4.57 -3.12 -27.26
CA GLY A 135 5.10 -3.90 -28.38
C GLY A 135 4.71 -5.37 -28.36
N ASP A 136 4.31 -5.91 -27.21
CA ASP A 136 3.92 -7.31 -27.06
C ASP A 136 2.56 -7.57 -27.70
N LYS A 137 2.54 -8.48 -28.67
CA LYS A 137 1.33 -8.92 -29.37
C LYS A 137 0.41 -9.75 -28.46
N GLN A 138 0.94 -10.27 -27.34
CA GLN A 138 0.19 -11.09 -26.37
C GLN A 138 -0.40 -10.28 -25.20
N GLY A 139 -0.03 -9.00 -25.08
CA GLY A 139 -0.60 -8.04 -24.14
C GLY A 139 -0.03 -8.09 -22.71
N PRO A 140 -0.41 -7.13 -21.84
CA PRO A 140 0.20 -6.90 -20.52
C PRO A 140 0.23 -8.09 -19.56
N LEU A 141 -0.80 -8.94 -19.61
CA LEU A 141 -0.94 -10.08 -18.71
C LEU A 141 0.12 -11.16 -19.01
N HIS A 142 0.38 -11.42 -20.30
CA HIS A 142 1.38 -12.40 -20.71
C HIS A 142 2.78 -11.97 -20.29
N PHE A 143 3.09 -10.68 -20.42
CA PHE A 143 4.36 -10.11 -19.96
C PHE A 143 4.58 -10.32 -18.46
N LEU A 144 3.56 -10.06 -17.64
CA LEU A 144 3.64 -10.24 -16.19
C LEU A 144 3.95 -11.69 -15.84
N GLU A 145 3.15 -12.62 -16.37
CA GLU A 145 3.28 -14.07 -16.11
C GLU A 145 4.63 -14.62 -16.54
N THR A 146 5.11 -14.24 -17.72
CA THR A 146 6.42 -14.71 -18.23
C THR A 146 7.61 -14.13 -17.48
N SER A 147 7.42 -12.94 -16.88
CA SER A 147 8.46 -12.27 -16.09
C SER A 147 8.38 -12.61 -14.59
N GLY A 148 7.34 -13.33 -14.15
CA GLY A 148 7.12 -13.71 -12.75
C GLY A 148 6.83 -12.51 -11.83
N LEU A 149 6.40 -11.39 -12.40
CA LEU A 149 6.18 -10.13 -11.69
C LEU A 149 4.91 -10.17 -10.83
N GLU A 150 3.97 -11.04 -11.18
CA GLU A 150 2.74 -11.27 -10.42
C GLU A 150 2.99 -11.82 -9.01
N PHE A 151 4.16 -12.42 -8.77
CA PHE A 151 4.56 -12.98 -7.48
C PHE A 151 5.44 -12.04 -6.65
N GLN A 152 5.78 -10.87 -7.18
CA GLN A 152 6.68 -9.94 -6.51
C GLN A 152 5.93 -8.72 -6.01
N ASN A 153 6.11 -8.35 -4.75
CA ASN A 153 5.58 -7.11 -4.19
C ASN A 153 6.34 -5.90 -4.74
N SER A 154 5.64 -4.88 -5.24
CA SER A 154 6.25 -3.59 -5.63
C SER A 154 6.21 -2.55 -4.50
N LYS A 155 5.53 -2.83 -3.39
CA LYS A 155 5.43 -1.93 -2.23
C LYS A 155 6.37 -2.33 -1.11
N PHE A 156 6.74 -1.39 -0.26
CA PHE A 156 7.41 -1.69 1.02
C PHE A 156 6.40 -1.77 2.16
N ALA A 157 6.48 -2.83 2.97
CA ALA A 157 5.71 -2.94 4.20
C ALA A 157 6.36 -2.09 5.29
N LEU A 158 5.70 -0.99 5.69
CA LEU A 158 6.30 0.03 6.56
C LEU A 158 6.26 -0.30 8.07
N PHE A 159 5.36 -1.19 8.50
CA PHE A 159 5.21 -1.57 9.91
C PHE A 159 5.31 -3.08 10.16
N HIS A 160 5.54 -3.88 9.12
CA HIS A 160 5.71 -5.32 9.27
C HIS A 160 6.74 -5.88 8.29
N ASP A 161 7.41 -6.97 8.68
CA ASP A 161 8.20 -7.79 7.78
C ASP A 161 7.32 -8.84 7.10
N ARG A 162 7.52 -9.08 5.79
CA ARG A 162 6.73 -10.06 5.01
C ARG A 162 7.16 -11.51 5.19
N VAL A 163 8.40 -11.75 5.63
CA VAL A 163 8.89 -13.12 5.84
C VAL A 163 8.26 -13.71 7.09
N GLY A 164 8.15 -12.92 8.16
CA GLY A 164 7.57 -13.33 9.43
C GLY A 164 6.15 -12.85 9.69
N TYR A 165 5.65 -11.86 8.94
CA TYR A 165 4.50 -11.06 9.33
C TYR A 165 4.62 -10.58 10.79
N THR A 166 5.81 -10.11 11.14
CA THR A 166 6.14 -9.55 12.45
C THR A 166 6.20 -8.04 12.39
N ILE A 167 5.87 -7.35 13.48
CA ILE A 167 6.03 -5.89 13.55
C ILE A 167 7.51 -5.54 13.34
N SER A 168 7.78 -4.71 12.33
CA SER A 168 9.10 -4.19 12.01
C SER A 168 8.96 -2.82 11.35
N PHE A 169 9.83 -1.90 11.71
CA PHE A 169 9.91 -0.56 11.11
C PHE A 169 11.17 -0.38 10.27
N ASP A 170 11.87 -1.47 9.91
CA ASP A 170 13.15 -1.38 9.19
C ASP A 170 13.00 -0.64 7.86
N ALA A 171 11.93 -0.92 7.12
CA ALA A 171 11.62 -0.23 5.87
C ALA A 171 11.33 1.26 6.12
N PHE A 172 10.45 1.58 7.08
CA PHE A 172 10.15 2.96 7.43
C PHE A 172 11.39 3.74 7.88
N ASP A 173 12.25 3.13 8.71
CA ASP A 173 13.46 3.76 9.21
C ASP A 173 14.52 3.94 8.14
N PHE A 174 14.64 3.00 7.22
CA PHE A 174 15.46 3.19 6.02
C PHE A 174 14.96 4.37 5.19
N ILE A 175 13.66 4.40 4.86
CA ILE A 175 13.03 5.45 4.05
C ILE A 175 13.21 6.83 4.69
N ARG A 176 13.00 6.92 6.01
CA ARG A 176 13.15 8.17 6.76
C ARG A 176 14.61 8.66 6.84
N ARG A 177 15.59 7.77 6.78
CA ARG A 177 17.02 8.16 6.72
C ARG A 177 17.43 8.57 5.32
N ALA A 178 16.97 7.80 4.32
CA ALA A 178 17.27 7.98 2.92
C ALA A 178 16.62 9.25 2.34
N HIS A 179 15.50 9.72 2.93
CA HIS A 179 14.77 10.89 2.46
C HIS A 179 14.07 11.62 3.62
N ASN A 180 13.83 12.93 3.47
CA ASN A 180 12.72 13.60 4.16
C ASN A 180 11.41 13.11 3.54
N PHE A 181 11.04 11.86 3.78
CA PHE A 181 9.87 11.23 3.20
C PHE A 181 8.62 12.06 3.51
N ILE A 182 7.96 12.57 2.47
CA ILE A 182 6.73 13.37 2.57
C ILE A 182 5.65 12.41 3.09
N GLY A 183 5.37 12.47 4.40
CA GLY A 183 4.41 11.58 5.08
C GLY A 183 4.93 10.92 6.35
N ASP A 184 6.21 11.11 6.71
CA ASP A 184 6.78 10.56 7.94
C ASP A 184 5.98 11.00 9.19
N ALA A 185 5.58 12.27 9.25
CA ALA A 185 4.80 12.85 10.33
C ALA A 185 3.43 12.16 10.53
N GLU A 186 2.83 11.60 9.47
CA GLU A 186 1.56 10.88 9.56
C GLU A 186 1.77 9.45 10.10
N PHE A 187 2.92 8.85 9.82
CA PHE A 187 3.24 7.48 10.24
C PHE A 187 3.91 7.38 11.62
N LEU A 188 4.57 8.46 12.08
CA LEU A 188 5.22 8.53 13.39
C LEU A 188 4.30 8.12 14.55
N PRO A 189 3.03 8.58 14.63
CA PRO A 189 2.11 8.13 15.69
C PRO A 189 1.90 6.61 15.70
N LEU A 190 1.78 5.98 14.53
CA LEU A 190 1.65 4.52 14.45
C LEU A 190 2.93 3.84 14.93
N LYS A 191 4.08 4.33 14.48
CA LYS A 191 5.39 3.82 14.92
C LYS A 191 5.54 3.92 16.44
N ASP A 192 5.25 5.07 17.03
CA ASP A 192 5.40 5.30 18.47
C ASP A 192 4.56 4.31 19.31
N VAL A 193 3.36 3.98 18.83
CA VAL A 193 2.47 2.99 19.47
C VAL A 193 3.00 1.56 19.29
N LEU A 194 3.54 1.23 18.12
CA LEU A 194 3.87 -0.15 17.76
C LEU A 194 5.32 -0.56 18.02
N VAL A 195 6.24 0.40 18.21
CA VAL A 195 7.66 0.14 18.50
C VAL A 195 7.87 -0.83 19.67
N PRO A 196 7.15 -0.74 20.81
CA PRO A 196 7.28 -1.71 21.90
C PRO A 196 6.97 -3.16 21.51
N PHE A 197 6.27 -3.37 20.39
CA PHE A 197 5.89 -4.69 19.87
C PHE A 197 6.75 -5.14 18.69
N CYS A 198 7.86 -4.46 18.38
CA CYS A 198 8.78 -4.92 17.33
C CYS A 198 9.20 -6.37 17.57
N GLY A 199 9.19 -7.16 16.50
CA GLY A 199 9.44 -8.59 16.51
C GLY A 199 8.24 -9.45 16.89
N TRP A 200 7.12 -8.88 17.36
CA TRP A 200 5.91 -9.67 17.67
C TRP A 200 5.22 -10.12 16.37
N SER A 201 4.72 -11.35 16.35
CA SER A 201 4.03 -11.92 15.20
C SER A 201 2.59 -11.42 15.13
N ILE A 202 2.14 -11.04 13.93
CA ILE A 202 0.72 -10.87 13.62
C ILE A 202 0.11 -12.26 13.54
N CYS A 203 -0.94 -12.49 14.30
CA CYS A 203 -1.60 -13.77 14.46
C CYS A 203 -3.12 -13.62 14.33
N VAL A 204 -3.79 -14.74 14.11
CA VAL A 204 -5.25 -14.87 14.23
C VAL A 204 -5.57 -16.02 15.17
N LYS A 205 -6.79 -16.05 15.70
CA LYS A 205 -7.28 -17.23 16.44
C LYS A 205 -7.38 -18.44 15.53
N GLU A 206 -7.05 -19.60 16.06
CA GLU A 206 -7.09 -20.87 15.32
C GLU A 206 -8.50 -21.20 14.81
N ASP A 207 -9.53 -21.02 15.63
CA ASP A 207 -10.92 -21.29 15.23
C ASP A 207 -11.36 -20.36 14.09
N TYR A 208 -11.02 -19.06 14.18
CA TYR A 208 -11.29 -18.09 13.11
C TYR A 208 -10.61 -18.49 11.79
N ALA A 209 -9.33 -18.89 11.85
CA ALA A 209 -8.58 -19.33 10.68
C ALA A 209 -9.20 -20.57 10.01
N ARG A 210 -9.77 -21.48 10.80
CA ARG A 210 -10.39 -22.73 10.31
C ARG A 210 -11.78 -22.50 9.73
N GLU A 211 -12.57 -21.62 10.33
CA GLU A 211 -14.02 -21.56 10.07
C GLU A 211 -14.42 -20.38 9.18
N GLN A 212 -13.83 -19.20 9.37
CA GLN A 212 -14.36 -17.95 8.83
C GLN A 212 -13.39 -17.25 7.88
N TRP A 213 -12.09 -17.34 8.14
CA TRP A 213 -11.08 -16.54 7.45
C TRP A 213 -11.15 -16.62 5.92
N LEU A 214 -11.31 -17.81 5.35
CA LEU A 214 -11.36 -17.98 3.89
C LEU A 214 -12.53 -17.23 3.25
N ALA A 215 -13.68 -17.16 3.93
CA ALA A 215 -14.84 -16.42 3.46
C ALA A 215 -14.58 -14.91 3.51
N ASP A 216 -13.95 -14.42 4.58
CA ASP A 216 -13.59 -13.01 4.73
C ASP A 216 -12.53 -12.59 3.71
N TYR A 217 -11.55 -13.45 3.44
CA TYR A 217 -10.56 -13.23 2.40
C TYR A 217 -11.19 -13.12 1.02
N ARG A 218 -12.06 -14.08 0.65
CA ARG A 218 -12.77 -14.03 -0.64
C ARG A 218 -13.59 -12.75 -0.78
N LYS A 219 -14.21 -12.30 0.31
CA LYS A 219 -14.96 -11.05 0.35
C LYS A 219 -14.05 -9.83 0.15
N ALA A 220 -12.97 -9.72 0.92
CA ALA A 220 -12.00 -8.61 0.82
C ALA A 220 -11.38 -8.54 -0.59
N PHE A 221 -11.03 -9.69 -1.16
CA PHE A 221 -10.50 -9.78 -2.50
C PHE A 221 -11.50 -9.34 -3.58
N ALA A 222 -12.75 -9.81 -3.50
CA ALA A 222 -13.81 -9.42 -4.43
C ALA A 222 -14.10 -7.92 -4.39
N THR A 223 -14.03 -7.29 -3.21
CA THR A 223 -14.21 -5.84 -3.07
C THR A 223 -13.08 -5.01 -3.68
N ARG A 224 -11.90 -5.58 -3.91
CA ARG A 224 -10.77 -4.90 -4.58
C ARG A 224 -10.76 -5.08 -6.09
N GLY A 225 -11.17 -6.25 -6.59
CA GLY A 225 -11.23 -6.53 -8.04
C GLY A 225 -12.33 -5.77 -8.77
N HIS A 226 -13.39 -5.37 -8.06
CA HIS A 226 -14.30 -4.34 -8.52
C HIS A 226 -13.75 -3.00 -8.07
N ALA A 227 -12.99 -2.32 -8.93
CA ALA A 227 -12.95 -0.86 -8.85
C ALA A 227 -14.41 -0.43 -8.78
N SER A 228 -14.86 0.00 -7.61
CA SER A 228 -16.26 0.35 -7.43
C SER A 228 -16.53 1.49 -8.41
N THR A 229 -17.24 1.18 -9.49
CA THR A 229 -17.83 2.19 -10.35
C THR A 229 -18.83 3.03 -9.56
N GLU A 230 -19.29 2.49 -8.42
CA GLU A 230 -19.86 3.29 -7.36
C GLU A 230 -18.75 4.04 -6.63
N PRO A 231 -18.73 5.39 -6.66
CA PRO A 231 -17.77 6.16 -5.90
C PRO A 231 -17.88 5.73 -4.44
N SER A 232 -16.79 5.19 -3.89
CA SER A 232 -16.71 4.90 -2.46
C SER A 232 -17.20 6.15 -1.73
N ALA A 233 -18.02 5.99 -0.70
CA ALA A 233 -18.46 7.11 0.14
C ALA A 233 -17.29 7.80 0.90
N GLY A 234 -16.04 7.42 0.63
CA GLY A 234 -14.85 8.24 0.88
C GLY A 234 -14.65 9.26 -0.24
N ARG A 235 -14.55 10.55 0.13
CA ARG A 235 -14.37 11.67 -0.82
C ARG A 235 -13.25 11.35 -1.83
N PRO A 236 -13.51 11.41 -3.15
CA PRO A 236 -12.57 10.98 -4.17
C PRO A 236 -11.18 11.61 -4.01
N ALA A 237 -10.12 10.81 -4.12
CA ALA A 237 -8.73 11.27 -4.16
C ALA A 237 -8.51 12.37 -5.24
N ILE A 238 -9.32 12.32 -6.31
CA ILE A 238 -9.40 13.34 -7.36
C ILE A 238 -9.77 14.71 -6.78
N ILE A 239 -10.73 14.79 -5.86
CA ILE A 239 -11.13 16.07 -5.21
C ILE A 239 -9.95 16.60 -4.41
N ARG A 240 -9.25 15.76 -3.65
CA ARG A 240 -8.07 16.21 -2.87
C ARG A 240 -6.99 16.78 -3.79
N ARG A 241 -6.63 16.06 -4.86
CA ARG A 241 -5.64 16.52 -5.85
C ARG A 241 -6.07 17.80 -6.56
N LYS A 242 -7.31 17.89 -7.04
CA LYS A 242 -7.84 19.10 -7.70
C LYS A 242 -7.95 20.29 -6.75
N THR A 243 -8.28 20.03 -5.49
CA THR A 243 -8.30 21.06 -4.43
C THR A 243 -6.89 21.59 -4.16
N LYS A 244 -5.87 20.73 -4.14
CA LYS A 244 -4.45 21.10 -4.01
C LYS A 244 -3.99 21.97 -5.19
N GLU A 245 -4.14 21.48 -6.43
CA GLU A 245 -3.75 22.19 -7.65
C GLU A 245 -4.36 23.61 -7.71
N ALA A 246 -5.65 23.72 -7.40
CA ALA A 246 -6.33 25.00 -7.40
C ALA A 246 -5.87 25.93 -6.27
N TYR A 247 -5.59 25.39 -5.07
CA TYR A 247 -5.06 26.19 -3.97
C TYR A 247 -3.67 26.76 -4.32
N GLU A 248 -2.76 25.94 -4.84
CA GLU A 248 -1.40 26.37 -5.20
C GLU A 248 -1.41 27.42 -6.31
N ALA A 249 -2.31 27.27 -7.30
CA ALA A 249 -2.49 28.26 -8.36
C ALA A 249 -3.05 29.60 -7.85
N LEU A 250 -3.99 29.56 -6.89
CA LEU A 250 -4.62 30.77 -6.33
C LEU A 250 -3.75 31.46 -5.27
N PHE A 251 -2.91 30.69 -4.56
CA PHE A 251 -2.12 31.15 -3.43
C PHE A 251 -0.68 30.63 -3.50
N PRO A 252 0.12 31.01 -4.52
CA PRO A 252 1.46 30.46 -4.77
C PRO A 252 2.47 30.75 -3.65
N GLN A 253 2.20 31.73 -2.78
CA GLN A 253 3.03 32.06 -1.61
C GLN A 253 2.27 31.84 -0.29
N GLY A 254 1.29 30.93 -0.31
CA GLY A 254 0.33 30.74 0.78
C GLY A 254 -0.70 31.87 0.88
N HIS A 255 -1.72 31.65 1.70
CA HIS A 255 -2.89 32.54 1.77
C HIS A 255 -2.75 33.69 2.80
N LYS A 256 -1.53 33.93 3.34
CA LYS A 256 -1.12 35.10 4.15
C LYS A 256 -2.17 35.60 5.15
N GLY A 257 -2.69 34.71 5.99
CA GLY A 257 -3.63 35.04 7.08
C GLY A 257 -5.10 35.14 6.68
N LYS A 258 -5.46 34.87 5.41
CA LYS A 258 -6.87 34.76 5.02
C LYS A 258 -7.58 33.62 5.77
N PRO A 259 -8.82 33.82 6.25
CA PRO A 259 -9.57 32.75 6.91
C PRO A 259 -9.79 31.54 6.01
N TRP A 260 -9.65 30.33 6.58
CA TRP A 260 -9.82 29.06 5.85
C TRP A 260 -11.11 28.95 5.05
N LEU A 261 -12.22 29.46 5.57
CA LEU A 261 -13.51 29.44 4.87
C LEU A 261 -13.50 30.31 3.61
N ALA A 262 -12.82 31.46 3.65
CA ALA A 262 -12.68 32.34 2.49
C ALA A 262 -11.79 31.72 1.42
N VAL A 263 -10.70 31.08 1.83
CA VAL A 263 -9.80 30.31 0.95
C VAL A 263 -10.55 29.14 0.31
N LEU A 264 -11.28 28.36 1.11
CA LEU A 264 -12.07 27.23 0.63
C LEU A 264 -13.10 27.65 -0.40
N ARG A 265 -13.79 28.77 -0.18
CA ARG A 265 -14.78 29.28 -1.14
C ARG A 265 -14.16 29.55 -2.50
N LEU A 266 -12.97 30.16 -2.53
CA LEU A 266 -12.25 30.47 -3.77
C LEU A 266 -11.76 29.19 -4.46
N VAL A 267 -11.27 28.21 -3.69
CA VAL A 267 -10.83 26.91 -4.23
C VAL A 267 -12.01 26.11 -4.80
N ASN A 268 -13.15 26.06 -4.10
CA ASN A 268 -14.36 25.40 -4.58
C ASN A 268 -14.93 26.09 -5.84
N GLN A 269 -14.89 27.43 -5.90
CA GLN A 269 -15.27 28.18 -7.10
C GLN A 269 -14.37 27.89 -8.30
N ARG A 270 -13.06 27.74 -8.08
CA ARG A 270 -12.09 27.45 -9.14
C ARG A 270 -12.18 26.02 -9.66
N THR A 271 -12.49 25.07 -8.78
CA THR A 271 -12.50 23.64 -9.10
C THR A 271 -13.88 23.11 -9.52
N GLY A 272 -14.96 23.80 -9.14
CA GLY A 272 -16.32 23.29 -9.29
C GLY A 272 -16.69 22.17 -8.30
N TYR A 273 -15.80 21.80 -7.38
CA TYR A 273 -16.02 20.75 -6.38
C TYR A 273 -16.37 21.32 -5.01
N SER A 274 -17.09 20.55 -4.20
CA SER A 274 -17.44 20.89 -2.81
C SER A 274 -16.52 20.18 -1.81
N ALA A 275 -15.33 20.76 -1.58
CA ALA A 275 -14.42 20.31 -0.52
C ALA A 275 -14.81 20.93 0.84
N SER A 276 -14.46 20.26 1.95
CA SER A 276 -14.50 20.87 3.29
C SER A 276 -13.17 21.53 3.64
N VAL A 277 -13.17 22.35 4.69
CA VAL A 277 -11.94 22.97 5.23
C VAL A 277 -10.90 21.91 5.57
N ASP A 278 -11.30 20.78 6.15
CA ASP A 278 -10.36 19.70 6.48
C ASP A 278 -9.82 18.97 5.25
N THR A 279 -10.62 18.86 4.17
CA THR A 279 -10.12 18.33 2.89
C THR A 279 -9.10 19.28 2.27
N LEU A 280 -9.36 20.59 2.30
CA LEU A 280 -8.41 21.61 1.83
C LEU A 280 -7.13 21.61 2.66
N LYS A 281 -7.24 21.60 3.99
CA LYS A 281 -6.08 21.54 4.89
C LYS A 281 -5.25 20.28 4.66
N ARG A 282 -5.88 19.12 4.47
CA ARG A 282 -5.17 17.88 4.12
C ARG A 282 -4.52 17.96 2.74
N ALA A 283 -5.22 18.52 1.76
CA ALA A 283 -4.73 18.64 0.38
C ALA A 283 -3.44 19.46 0.27
N ILE A 284 -3.31 20.54 1.06
CA ILE A 284 -2.16 21.45 1.02
C ILE A 284 -1.06 21.12 2.03
N ARG A 285 -1.37 20.29 3.04
CA ARG A 285 -0.37 19.81 4.01
C ARG A 285 0.56 18.77 3.38
N ALA A 286 0.08 18.06 2.36
CA ALA A 286 0.88 17.18 1.51
C ALA A 286 1.75 17.93 0.47
N SER A 287 2.08 19.21 0.69
CA SER A 287 2.87 20.06 -0.22
C SER A 287 4.10 20.69 0.45
N TYR A 288 4.60 20.09 1.53
CA TYR A 288 5.90 20.41 2.10
C TYR A 288 6.72 19.13 2.22
#